data_AF-A0A849PPH0-F1
#
_entry.id   AF-A0A849PPH0-F1
#
_cell.length_a   1.000
_cell.length_b   1.000
_cell.length_c   1.000
_cell.angle_alpha   90.00
_cell.angle_beta   90.00
_cell.angle_gamma   90.00
#
_symmetry.space_group_name_H-M   'P 1'
#
loop_
_entity.id
_entity.type
_entity.pdbx_description
1 polymer ?
#
loop_
_entity_poly.entity_id
_entity_poly.type
_entity_poly.pdbx_seq_one_letter_code
_entity_poly.pdbx_strand_id
1 'polypeptide(L)'
;MMEKVLKRTLFAACLMAIAMVFIGSVSAAPVPDIRDDNIVVDVRIDKVVYLLGEPVNVNIAITNNGPNTTLLFPTSQLADFNITNEAGQHIYQWSYDTVFSQEITEISINQSETIELLNDAWNLVYDDGNPVTPGNYYIGGWMVKGLCDSHPEINDEQLEIAIYSGPRNLKRDAICGLEAINPVEKDVRHLINASMGFITQSLGTIYG
;
A
#
# COMPACT_ATOMS: atom_id res chain seq x y z
N MET A 1 64.31 10.63 -64.69
CA MET A 1 64.50 10.34 -63.24
C MET A 1 63.62 11.28 -62.41
N MET A 2 62.29 11.17 -62.55
CA MET A 2 61.29 11.91 -61.75
C MET A 2 59.92 11.20 -61.86
N GLU A 3 59.93 9.86 -61.84
CA GLU A 3 58.74 9.02 -62.09
C GLU A 3 58.49 7.99 -60.97
N LYS A 4 59.09 8.17 -59.79
CA LYS A 4 59.07 7.17 -58.70
C LYS A 4 58.61 7.69 -57.33
N VAL A 5 57.91 8.83 -57.27
CA VAL A 5 57.31 9.33 -56.01
C VAL A 5 55.78 9.52 -56.12
N LEU A 6 55.16 8.98 -57.17
CA LEU A 6 53.69 9.03 -57.37
C LEU A 6 52.98 7.71 -57.00
N LYS A 7 53.67 6.75 -56.37
CA LYS A 7 53.13 5.41 -56.04
C LYS A 7 53.62 4.94 -54.68
N ARG A 8 53.06 5.53 -53.61
CA ARG A 8 53.13 5.13 -52.20
C ARG A 8 52.65 6.36 -51.45
N THR A 9 51.36 6.64 -51.39
CA THR A 9 50.50 6.21 -50.27
C THR A 9 49.16 6.85 -50.61
N LEU A 10 48.09 6.08 -50.86
CA LEU A 10 46.66 6.47 -50.94
C LEU A 10 45.83 5.45 -51.75
N PHE A 11 46.39 4.29 -52.10
CA PHE A 11 45.59 3.10 -52.44
C PHE A 11 45.41 2.23 -51.18
N ALA A 12 44.37 2.56 -50.42
CA ALA A 12 43.65 1.67 -49.51
C ALA A 12 42.19 2.13 -49.59
N ALA A 13 41.52 1.96 -50.73
CA ALA A 13 40.91 0.72 -51.17
C ALA A 13 39.91 0.15 -50.14
N CYS A 14 38.69 -0.01 -50.64
CA CYS A 14 37.69 -0.97 -50.20
C CYS A 14 36.76 -0.60 -49.02
N LEU A 15 35.49 -0.41 -49.42
CA LEU A 15 34.40 -1.28 -48.99
C LEU A 15 33.80 -0.94 -47.63
N MET A 16 33.16 0.23 -47.55
CA MET A 16 32.15 0.51 -46.54
C MET A 16 30.88 0.99 -47.23
N ALA A 17 30.33 0.12 -48.09
CA ALA A 17 28.88 0.07 -48.27
C ALA A 17 28.31 -0.43 -46.94
N ILE A 18 28.18 0.47 -45.97
CA ILE A 18 27.45 0.20 -44.74
C ILE A 18 25.99 0.15 -45.18
N ALA A 19 25.53 -1.07 -45.40
CA ALA A 19 24.13 -1.41 -45.37
C ALA A 19 23.52 -0.68 -44.16
N MET A 20 22.69 0.32 -44.42
CA MET A 20 21.73 0.80 -43.46
C MET A 20 20.80 -0.38 -43.17
N VAL A 21 21.23 -1.22 -42.23
CA VAL A 21 20.36 -2.16 -41.56
C VAL A 21 19.37 -1.27 -40.82
N PHE A 22 18.19 -1.13 -41.40
CA PHE A 22 16.99 -0.78 -40.66
C PHE A 22 16.86 -1.83 -39.56
N ILE A 23 17.43 -1.52 -38.40
CA ILE A 23 17.02 -2.14 -37.15
C ILE A 23 15.62 -1.59 -36.94
N GLY A 24 14.63 -2.25 -37.57
CA GLY A 24 13.25 -2.06 -37.23
C GLY A 24 13.15 -2.36 -35.75
N SER A 25 12.93 -1.32 -34.95
CA SER A 25 12.56 -1.50 -33.57
C SER A 25 11.32 -2.40 -33.58
N VAL A 26 11.47 -3.64 -33.12
CA VAL A 26 10.31 -4.42 -32.68
C VAL A 26 9.75 -3.60 -31.53
N SER A 27 8.74 -2.79 -31.84
CA SER A 27 7.90 -2.21 -30.81
C SER A 27 7.22 -3.41 -30.19
N ALA A 28 7.71 -3.82 -29.01
CA ALA A 28 6.91 -4.64 -28.13
C ALA A 28 5.58 -3.92 -28.00
N ALA A 29 4.50 -4.50 -28.54
CA ALA A 29 3.18 -4.00 -28.24
C ALA A 29 3.07 -3.99 -26.70
N PRO A 30 2.48 -2.95 -26.09
CA PRO A 30 2.17 -3.02 -24.67
C PRO A 30 1.34 -4.28 -24.48
N VAL A 31 1.91 -5.26 -23.77
CA VAL A 31 1.14 -6.41 -23.29
C VAL A 31 0.02 -5.79 -22.48
N PRO A 32 -1.26 -6.10 -22.76
CA PRO A 32 -2.36 -5.62 -21.94
C PRO A 32 -2.03 -5.99 -20.50
N ASP A 33 -1.94 -4.98 -19.64
CA ASP A 33 -1.94 -5.15 -18.20
C ASP A 33 -3.31 -5.75 -17.86
N ILE A 34 -3.40 -7.08 -17.88
CA ILE A 34 -4.56 -7.78 -17.35
C ILE A 34 -4.42 -7.64 -15.85
N ARG A 35 -4.81 -6.48 -15.33
CA ARG A 35 -5.11 -6.36 -13.91
C ARG A 35 -6.22 -7.35 -13.66
N ASP A 36 -5.90 -8.41 -12.92
CA ASP A 36 -6.91 -9.30 -12.40
C ASP A 36 -7.61 -8.55 -11.25
N ASP A 37 -8.48 -7.61 -11.64
CA ASP A 37 -9.30 -6.76 -10.76
C ASP A 37 -10.25 -7.60 -9.87
N ASN A 38 -10.22 -8.92 -9.99
CA ASN A 38 -11.02 -9.84 -9.21
C ASN A 38 -10.40 -10.17 -7.85
N ILE A 39 -9.09 -10.05 -7.68
CA ILE A 39 -8.45 -10.27 -6.38
C ILE A 39 -8.37 -8.94 -5.63
N VAL A 40 -9.04 -8.89 -4.49
CA VAL A 40 -9.02 -7.72 -3.60
C VAL A 40 -8.21 -8.07 -2.36
N VAL A 41 -7.23 -7.24 -2.04
CA VAL A 41 -6.47 -7.31 -0.79
C VAL A 41 -7.20 -6.49 0.26
N ASP A 42 -7.31 -7.04 1.47
CA ASP A 42 -7.92 -6.41 2.63
C ASP A 42 -6.92 -6.48 3.78
N VAL A 43 -6.57 -5.31 4.32
CA VAL A 43 -5.65 -5.15 5.46
C VAL A 43 -6.49 -4.74 6.66
N ARG A 44 -6.33 -5.47 7.78
CA ARG A 44 -7.05 -5.21 9.02
C ARG A 44 -6.11 -5.06 10.19
N ILE A 45 -6.52 -4.20 11.11
CA ILE A 45 -5.90 -4.00 12.41
C ILE A 45 -6.93 -4.22 13.51
N ASP A 46 -6.48 -4.64 14.68
CA ASP A 46 -7.39 -4.91 15.80
C ASP A 46 -7.90 -3.63 16.49
N LYS A 47 -7.15 -2.52 16.42
CA LYS A 47 -7.50 -1.21 17.00
C LYS A 47 -6.89 -0.08 16.18
N VAL A 48 -7.35 1.14 16.44
CA VAL A 48 -6.74 2.38 15.90
C VAL A 48 -5.92 3.15 16.95
N VAL A 49 -5.96 2.69 18.21
CA VAL A 49 -5.21 3.29 19.33
C VAL A 49 -4.56 2.20 20.17
N TYR A 50 -3.27 2.39 20.44
CA TYR A 50 -2.43 1.46 21.19
C TYR A 50 -1.66 2.17 22.30
N LEU A 51 -1.39 1.46 23.38
CA LEU A 51 -0.41 1.89 24.39
C LEU A 51 0.99 1.41 24.01
N LEU A 52 2.03 2.14 24.42
CA LEU A 52 3.40 1.65 24.30
C LEU A 52 3.55 0.25 24.92
N GLY A 53 4.14 -0.68 24.15
CA GLY A 53 4.31 -2.08 24.50
C GLY A 53 3.07 -2.97 24.24
N GLU A 54 1.98 -2.42 23.73
CA GLU A 54 0.85 -3.20 23.20
C GLU A 54 1.11 -3.58 21.74
N PRO A 55 1.10 -4.88 21.38
CA PRO A 55 1.30 -5.28 19.99
C PRO A 55 0.13 -4.85 19.11
N VAL A 56 0.46 -4.41 17.90
CA VAL A 56 -0.50 -4.10 16.83
C VAL A 56 -0.68 -5.36 16.00
N ASN A 57 -1.86 -5.98 16.02
CA ASN A 57 -2.12 -7.17 15.22
C ASN A 57 -2.55 -6.73 13.82
N VAL A 58 -1.82 -7.22 12.81
CA VAL A 58 -2.05 -6.93 11.39
C VAL A 58 -2.46 -8.22 10.69
N ASN A 59 -3.59 -8.17 10.00
CA ASN A 59 -4.11 -9.26 9.19
C ASN A 59 -4.18 -8.82 7.73
N ILE A 60 -3.66 -9.63 6.81
CA ILE A 60 -3.77 -9.41 5.38
C ILE A 60 -4.47 -10.62 4.79
N ALA A 61 -5.59 -10.35 4.14
CA ALA A 61 -6.39 -11.35 3.45
C ALA A 61 -6.61 -10.95 1.99
N ILE A 62 -6.90 -11.94 1.16
CA ILE A 62 -7.36 -11.74 -0.21
C ILE A 62 -8.75 -12.32 -0.39
N THR A 63 -9.56 -11.66 -1.22
CA THR A 63 -10.87 -12.17 -1.63
C THR A 63 -10.93 -12.28 -3.14
N ASN A 64 -11.38 -13.43 -3.64
CA ASN A 64 -11.57 -13.65 -5.07
C ASN A 64 -13.02 -13.31 -5.49
N ASN A 65 -13.20 -12.18 -6.16
CA ASN A 65 -14.49 -11.75 -6.72
C ASN A 65 -14.76 -12.29 -8.14
N GLY A 66 -13.83 -13.08 -8.68
CA GLY A 66 -13.89 -13.67 -10.02
C GLY A 66 -14.11 -15.19 -9.99
N PRO A 67 -13.86 -15.88 -11.12
CA PRO A 67 -13.87 -17.34 -11.18
C PRO A 67 -12.78 -17.98 -10.31
N ASN A 68 -12.88 -19.29 -10.05
CA ASN A 68 -11.81 -20.05 -9.40
C ASN A 68 -10.47 -19.81 -10.10
N THR A 69 -9.43 -19.50 -9.32
CA THR A 69 -8.09 -19.19 -9.85
C THR A 69 -7.01 -19.77 -8.94
N THR A 70 -5.78 -19.75 -9.44
CA THR A 70 -4.59 -20.21 -8.73
C THR A 70 -3.53 -19.12 -8.76
N LEU A 71 -3.05 -18.73 -7.59
CA LEU A 71 -1.96 -17.78 -7.41
C LEU A 71 -0.64 -18.52 -7.23
N LEU A 72 0.40 -18.07 -7.92
CA LEU A 72 1.74 -18.66 -7.86
C LEU A 72 2.74 -17.61 -7.37
N PHE A 73 3.43 -17.92 -6.28
CA PHE A 73 4.42 -17.06 -5.65
C PHE A 73 5.83 -17.65 -5.82
N PRO A 74 6.86 -16.81 -5.99
CA PRO A 74 8.24 -17.28 -6.18
C PRO A 74 8.85 -17.92 -4.92
N THR A 75 8.29 -17.60 -3.74
CA THR A 75 8.79 -18.00 -2.44
C THR A 75 7.62 -18.33 -1.51
N SER A 76 7.93 -18.66 -0.25
CA SER A 76 6.92 -18.76 0.82
C SER A 76 6.41 -17.41 1.34
N GLN A 77 6.88 -16.28 0.80
CA GLN A 77 6.34 -14.96 1.14
C GLN A 77 5.10 -14.70 0.30
N LEU A 78 3.96 -14.46 0.96
CA LEU A 78 2.66 -14.26 0.30
C LEU A 78 2.18 -12.82 0.39
N ALA A 79 2.48 -12.17 1.51
CA ALA A 79 2.12 -10.80 1.81
C ALA A 79 3.23 -10.18 2.67
N ASP A 80 3.14 -8.87 2.85
CA ASP A 80 4.03 -8.10 3.70
C ASP A 80 3.32 -6.82 4.16
N PHE A 81 3.86 -6.20 5.20
CA PHE A 81 3.42 -4.88 5.64
C PHE A 81 4.58 -4.05 6.13
N ASN A 82 4.43 -2.74 6.01
CA ASN A 82 5.35 -1.76 6.58
C ASN A 82 4.64 -0.76 7.47
N ILE A 83 5.44 -0.09 8.28
CA ILE A 83 5.04 1.00 9.14
C ILE A 83 5.85 2.22 8.76
N THR A 84 5.15 3.34 8.60
CA THR A 84 5.76 4.66 8.44
C THR A 84 5.28 5.62 9.53
N ASN A 85 6.08 6.64 9.84
CA ASN A 85 5.63 7.73 10.70
C ASN A 85 4.91 8.83 9.89
N GLU A 86 4.42 9.87 10.58
CA GLU A 86 3.76 11.02 9.96
C GLU A 86 4.61 11.77 8.92
N ALA A 87 5.94 11.70 9.01
CA ALA A 87 6.84 12.27 8.01
C ALA A 87 7.05 11.35 6.79
N GLY A 88 6.35 10.20 6.72
CA GLY A 88 6.51 9.18 5.69
C GLY A 88 7.83 8.40 5.80
N GLN A 89 8.51 8.47 6.94
CA GLN A 89 9.77 7.75 7.16
C GLN A 89 9.47 6.30 7.51
N HIS A 90 10.23 5.39 6.91
CA HIS A 90 10.20 3.97 7.23
C HIS A 90 10.57 3.70 8.69
N ILE A 91 9.78 2.86 9.36
CA ILE A 91 9.95 2.49 10.78
C ILE A 91 10.20 0.99 10.91
N TYR A 92 9.37 0.19 10.26
CA TYR A 92 9.36 -1.26 10.38
C TYR A 92 8.86 -1.91 9.11
N GLN A 93 9.44 -3.05 8.72
CA GLN A 93 8.90 -3.95 7.70
C GLN A 93 8.93 -5.38 8.22
N TRP A 94 7.80 -6.06 8.15
CA TRP A 94 7.68 -7.42 8.70
C TRP A 94 8.67 -8.41 8.08
N SER A 95 8.93 -8.26 6.78
CA SER A 95 9.89 -9.11 6.07
C SER A 95 11.37 -8.76 6.30
N TYR A 96 11.72 -7.66 6.99
CA TYR A 96 13.10 -7.12 7.03
C TYR A 96 14.16 -8.14 7.48
N ASP A 97 13.86 -8.94 8.51
CA ASP A 97 14.76 -9.96 9.06
C ASP A 97 14.16 -11.38 8.96
N THR A 98 13.26 -11.58 7.99
CA THR A 98 12.57 -12.86 7.77
C THR A 98 13.16 -13.59 6.57
N VAL A 99 13.54 -14.85 6.76
CA VAL A 99 14.02 -15.72 5.68
C VAL A 99 12.88 -16.54 5.10
N PHE A 100 12.64 -16.41 3.80
CA PHE A 100 11.61 -17.16 3.08
C PHE A 100 12.19 -18.32 2.28
N SER A 101 11.46 -19.44 2.23
CA SER A 101 11.82 -20.59 1.40
C SER A 101 11.77 -20.21 -0.08
N GLN A 102 12.72 -20.70 -0.87
CA GLN A 102 12.83 -20.46 -2.31
C GLN A 102 12.02 -21.45 -3.14
N GLU A 103 10.92 -21.96 -2.58
CA GLU A 103 10.01 -22.88 -3.24
C GLU A 103 8.82 -22.12 -3.80
N ILE A 104 8.36 -22.52 -4.98
CA ILE A 104 7.16 -21.95 -5.59
C ILE A 104 5.97 -22.31 -4.72
N THR A 105 5.28 -21.31 -4.21
CA THR A 105 4.07 -21.51 -3.41
C THR A 105 2.84 -21.34 -4.28
N GLU A 106 1.93 -22.31 -4.23
CA GLU A 106 0.68 -22.34 -4.99
C GLU A 106 -0.51 -22.19 -4.04
N ILE A 107 -1.40 -21.23 -4.33
CA ILE A 107 -2.65 -21.01 -3.59
C ILE A 107 -3.81 -21.11 -4.57
N SER A 108 -4.62 -22.16 -4.44
CA SER A 108 -5.90 -22.25 -5.15
C SER A 108 -6.97 -21.50 -4.35
N ILE A 109 -7.67 -20.57 -4.99
CA ILE A 109 -8.74 -19.77 -4.39
C ILE A 109 -10.01 -19.85 -5.23
N ASN A 110 -11.09 -20.32 -4.62
CA ASN A 110 -12.39 -20.46 -5.28
C ASN A 110 -13.06 -19.09 -5.45
N GLN A 111 -14.07 -19.05 -6.32
CA GLN A 111 -14.95 -17.91 -6.47
C GLN A 111 -15.58 -17.55 -5.11
N SER A 112 -15.50 -16.27 -4.76
CA SER A 112 -16.00 -15.67 -3.51
C SER A 112 -15.34 -16.20 -2.23
N GLU A 113 -14.21 -16.89 -2.35
CA GLU A 113 -13.41 -17.32 -1.20
C GLU A 113 -12.52 -16.18 -0.70
N THR A 114 -12.32 -16.13 0.62
CA THR A 114 -11.36 -15.26 1.29
C THR A 114 -10.29 -16.12 1.96
N ILE A 115 -9.02 -15.82 1.68
CA ILE A 115 -7.86 -16.52 2.25
C ILE A 115 -7.00 -15.54 3.03
N GLU A 116 -6.64 -15.90 4.25
CA GLU A 116 -5.65 -15.19 5.06
C GLU A 116 -4.24 -15.49 4.53
N LEU A 117 -3.50 -14.45 4.16
CA LEU A 117 -2.11 -14.55 3.68
C LEU A 117 -1.10 -14.31 4.79
N LEU A 118 -1.42 -13.40 5.72
CA LEU A 118 -0.55 -13.01 6.83
C LEU A 118 -1.39 -12.61 8.05
N ASN A 119 -0.95 -13.04 9.23
CA ASN A 119 -1.53 -12.66 10.50
C ASN A 119 -0.42 -12.61 11.56
N ASP A 120 0.10 -11.41 11.81
CA ASP A 120 1.24 -11.22 12.70
C ASP A 120 1.14 -9.90 13.46
N ALA A 121 2.02 -9.69 14.43
CA ALA A 121 2.04 -8.55 15.32
C ALA A 121 3.28 -7.69 15.15
N TRP A 122 3.06 -6.38 15.03
CA TRP A 122 4.12 -5.39 15.21
C TRP A 122 4.23 -5.00 16.68
N ASN A 123 5.39 -5.27 17.29
CA ASN A 123 5.63 -5.07 18.72
C ASN A 123 6.07 -3.64 19.09
N LEU A 124 5.72 -2.66 18.25
CA LEU A 124 6.06 -1.24 18.46
C LEU A 124 7.58 -1.00 18.58
N VAL A 125 8.33 -1.66 17.69
CA VAL A 125 9.78 -1.52 17.57
C VAL A 125 10.18 -1.16 16.14
N TYR A 126 11.31 -0.51 15.98
CA TYR A 126 11.96 -0.35 14.69
C TYR A 126 12.54 -1.70 14.20
N ASP A 127 12.94 -1.77 12.93
CA ASP A 127 13.65 -2.92 12.38
C ASP A 127 14.94 -3.27 13.14
N ASP A 128 15.58 -2.29 13.79
CA ASP A 128 16.77 -2.49 14.63
C ASP A 128 16.45 -2.99 16.06
N GLY A 129 15.17 -3.17 16.38
CA GLY A 129 14.67 -3.65 17.66
C GLY A 129 14.51 -2.58 18.74
N ASN A 130 14.83 -1.31 18.47
CA ASN A 130 14.58 -0.24 19.43
C ASN A 130 13.07 0.07 19.54
N PRO A 131 12.56 0.49 20.71
CA PRO A 131 11.15 0.85 20.85
C PRO A 131 10.82 2.15 20.13
N VAL A 132 9.61 2.23 19.54
CA VAL A 132 9.12 3.48 18.95
C VAL A 132 8.68 4.48 20.02
N THR A 133 8.58 5.74 19.62
CA THR A 133 8.03 6.81 20.46
C THR A 133 6.51 6.90 20.30
N PRO A 134 5.79 7.51 21.26
CA PRO A 134 4.39 7.89 21.06
C PRO A 134 4.23 8.81 19.84
N GLY A 135 3.15 8.63 19.09
CA GLY A 135 2.87 9.39 17.87
C GLY A 135 1.90 8.67 16.94
N ASN A 136 1.66 9.27 15.77
CA ASN A 136 0.86 8.67 14.71
C ASN A 136 1.75 7.89 13.75
N TYR A 137 1.23 6.74 13.32
CA TYR A 137 1.89 5.81 12.42
C TYR A 137 0.90 5.31 11.38
N TYR A 138 1.42 4.89 10.23
CA TYR A 138 0.64 4.45 9.09
C TYR A 138 1.09 3.06 8.69
N ILE A 139 0.12 2.16 8.54
CA ILE A 139 0.34 0.76 8.17
C ILE A 139 -0.06 0.57 6.72
N GLY A 140 0.91 0.20 5.89
CA GLY A 140 0.67 -0.25 4.52
C GLY A 140 0.83 -1.76 4.46
N GLY A 141 -0.15 -2.48 3.90
CA GLY A 141 -0.08 -3.92 3.66
C GLY A 141 -0.37 -4.25 2.21
N TRP A 142 0.28 -5.32 1.71
CA TRP A 142 0.13 -5.75 0.32
C TRP A 142 0.29 -7.26 0.16
N MET A 143 -0.30 -7.80 -0.90
CA MET A 143 0.04 -9.13 -1.42
C MET A 143 1.26 -8.99 -2.34
N VAL A 144 2.26 -9.85 -2.16
CA VAL A 144 3.50 -9.76 -2.96
C VAL A 144 3.27 -10.20 -4.41
N LYS A 145 4.11 -9.71 -5.33
CA LYS A 145 3.99 -10.04 -6.76
C LYS A 145 4.19 -11.53 -7.03
N GLY A 146 3.27 -12.13 -7.79
CA GLY A 146 3.34 -13.52 -8.25
C GLY A 146 4.30 -13.76 -9.44
N LEU A 147 4.51 -15.05 -9.77
CA LEU A 147 5.44 -15.53 -10.82
C LEU A 147 4.99 -15.30 -12.26
N CYS A 148 3.74 -14.93 -12.46
CA CYS A 148 3.19 -14.55 -13.76
C CYS A 148 2.43 -13.25 -13.52
N ASP A 149 2.43 -12.33 -14.49
CA ASP A 149 1.66 -11.07 -14.46
C ASP A 149 0.14 -11.25 -14.28
N SER A 150 -0.31 -12.43 -13.84
CA SER A 150 -1.62 -12.74 -13.30
C SER A 150 -2.09 -11.71 -12.28
N HIS A 151 -1.24 -11.22 -11.38
CA HIS A 151 -1.64 -10.24 -10.37
C HIS A 151 -0.48 -9.28 -10.07
N PRO A 152 -0.65 -7.95 -10.25
CA PRO A 152 0.32 -6.97 -9.77
C PRO A 152 0.42 -7.04 -8.24
N GLU A 153 1.44 -6.38 -7.67
CA GLU A 153 1.41 -6.06 -6.23
C GLU A 153 0.15 -5.23 -5.97
N ILE A 154 -0.72 -5.72 -5.08
CA ILE A 154 -1.98 -5.08 -4.76
C ILE A 154 -1.86 -4.57 -3.33
N ASN A 155 -2.01 -3.26 -3.20
CA ASN A 155 -1.92 -2.55 -1.93
C ASN A 155 -3.32 -2.18 -1.48
N ASP A 156 -3.54 -2.24 -0.17
CA ASP A 156 -4.70 -1.61 0.44
C ASP A 156 -4.40 -0.14 0.81
N GLU A 157 -5.43 0.59 1.21
CA GLU A 157 -5.30 1.92 1.79
C GLU A 157 -4.44 1.88 3.06
N GLN A 158 -3.66 2.94 3.30
CA GLN A 158 -2.87 3.03 4.52
C GLN A 158 -3.78 3.26 5.73
N LEU A 159 -3.59 2.44 6.75
CA LEU A 159 -4.35 2.54 8.00
C LEU A 159 -3.59 3.41 9.00
N GLU A 160 -4.21 4.49 9.48
CA GLU A 160 -3.66 5.33 10.53
C GLU A 160 -3.90 4.73 11.91
N ILE A 161 -2.86 4.74 12.75
CA ILE A 161 -2.93 4.37 14.16
C ILE A 161 -2.25 5.42 15.04
N ALA A 162 -2.70 5.52 16.29
CA ALA A 162 -2.09 6.38 17.30
C ALA A 162 -1.52 5.57 18.48
N ILE A 163 -0.27 5.88 18.86
CA ILE A 163 0.44 5.24 19.97
C ILE A 163 0.62 6.24 21.10
N TYR A 164 0.21 5.88 22.32
CA TYR A 164 0.30 6.75 23.49
C TYR A 164 1.17 6.19 24.61
N SER A 165 1.90 7.08 25.29
CA SER A 165 2.54 6.81 26.59
C SER A 165 1.54 7.10 27.72
N GLY A 166 0.65 6.15 28.00
CA GLY A 166 -0.34 6.25 29.08
C GLY A 166 -0.11 5.23 30.21
N PRO A 167 -0.50 5.52 31.47
CA PRO A 167 -0.65 4.46 32.47
C PRO A 167 -1.62 3.40 31.93
N ARG A 168 -1.29 2.11 32.10
CA ARG A 168 -2.05 0.91 31.63
C ARG A 168 -3.57 0.89 31.93
N ASN A 169 -4.07 1.86 32.70
CA ASN A 169 -5.47 2.01 33.11
C ASN A 169 -6.32 2.98 32.25
N LEU A 170 -5.76 3.59 31.19
CA LEU A 170 -6.49 4.53 30.31
C LEU A 170 -7.43 3.88 29.28
N LYS A 171 -7.61 2.56 29.31
CA LYS A 171 -8.43 1.80 28.34
C LYS A 171 -9.89 2.27 28.24
N ARG A 172 -10.38 3.11 29.17
CA ARG A 172 -11.73 3.73 29.11
C ARG A 172 -11.76 5.15 28.55
N ASP A 173 -10.69 5.91 28.70
CA ASP A 173 -10.74 7.37 28.44
C ASP A 173 -10.23 7.72 27.04
N ALA A 174 -9.33 6.90 26.46
CA ALA A 174 -8.88 7.06 25.07
C ALA A 174 -9.97 6.70 24.04
N ILE A 175 -10.86 5.75 24.38
CA ILE A 175 -12.03 5.42 23.55
C ILE A 175 -13.02 6.61 23.52
N CYS A 176 -13.13 7.37 24.62
CA CYS A 176 -13.94 8.59 24.65
C CYS A 176 -13.34 9.74 23.83
N GLY A 177 -12.03 9.69 23.50
CA GLY A 177 -11.34 10.72 22.73
C GLY A 177 -11.50 10.61 21.21
N LEU A 178 -11.74 9.39 20.68
CA LEU A 178 -12.07 9.20 19.26
C LEU A 178 -13.55 9.43 18.95
N GLU A 179 -14.43 9.30 19.95
CA GLU A 179 -15.78 9.89 19.87
C GLU A 179 -15.77 11.43 20.00
N ALA A 180 -14.62 12.03 20.35
CA ALA A 180 -14.45 13.47 20.54
C ALA A 180 -13.81 14.21 19.35
N ILE A 181 -13.76 13.58 18.17
CA ILE A 181 -13.81 14.30 16.89
C ILE A 181 -15.31 14.30 16.50
N ASN A 182 -16.22 15.00 17.19
CA ASN A 182 -16.48 16.42 16.98
C ASN A 182 -17.52 16.94 18.01
N PRO A 183 -17.14 17.64 19.11
CA PRO A 183 -18.11 18.35 19.95
C PRO A 183 -18.59 19.66 19.33
N VAL A 184 -17.94 20.14 18.25
CA VAL A 184 -18.26 21.42 17.59
C VAL A 184 -19.35 21.26 16.52
N GLU A 185 -19.53 20.08 15.93
CA GLU A 185 -20.55 19.87 14.89
C GLU A 185 -21.89 19.33 15.41
N LYS A 186 -21.92 18.80 16.65
CA LYS A 186 -23.19 18.37 17.28
C LYS A 186 -24.03 19.55 17.79
N ASP A 187 -23.39 20.69 18.09
CA ASP A 187 -24.09 21.87 18.62
C ASP A 187 -24.71 22.75 17.52
N VAL A 188 -24.19 22.67 16.28
CA VAL A 188 -24.72 23.47 15.16
C VAL A 188 -26.07 22.94 14.66
N ARG A 189 -26.32 21.63 14.71
CA ARG A 189 -27.63 21.07 14.31
C ARG A 189 -28.75 21.36 15.30
N HIS A 190 -28.44 21.55 16.58
CA HIS A 190 -29.44 21.99 17.57
C HIS A 190 -29.67 23.51 17.55
N LEU A 191 -28.63 24.31 17.27
CA LEU A 191 -28.77 25.76 17.12
C LEU A 191 -29.41 26.20 15.80
N ILE A 192 -29.23 25.47 14.69
CA ILE A 192 -29.93 25.75 13.41
C ILE A 192 -31.42 25.37 13.50
N ASN A 193 -31.76 24.25 14.16
CA ASN A 193 -33.17 23.86 14.33
C ASN A 193 -33.89 24.71 15.40
N ALA A 194 -33.18 25.24 16.40
CA ALA A 194 -33.73 26.20 17.35
C ALA A 194 -33.93 27.59 16.73
N SER A 195 -33.03 28.06 15.86
CA SER A 195 -33.17 29.36 15.19
C SER A 195 -34.21 29.36 14.07
N MET A 196 -34.40 28.25 13.34
CA MET A 196 -35.48 28.10 12.35
C MET A 196 -36.88 27.97 12.99
N GLY A 197 -36.97 27.47 14.23
CA GLY A 197 -38.21 27.47 15.03
C GLY A 197 -38.58 28.84 15.60
N PHE A 198 -37.58 29.69 15.90
CA PHE A 198 -37.83 31.04 16.41
C PHE A 198 -38.23 32.06 15.32
N ILE A 199 -37.78 31.88 14.07
CA ILE A 199 -38.18 32.77 12.97
C ILE A 199 -39.64 32.52 12.53
N THR A 200 -40.14 31.28 12.65
CA THR A 200 -41.53 30.94 12.31
C THR A 200 -42.54 31.35 13.39
N GLN A 201 -42.11 31.54 14.65
CA GLN A 201 -43.00 32.02 15.73
C GLN A 201 -43.09 33.56 15.82
N SER A 202 -42.06 34.31 15.39
CA SER A 202 -42.11 35.78 15.44
C SER A 202 -42.85 36.43 14.24
N LEU A 203 -42.96 35.75 13.10
CA LEU A 203 -43.70 36.28 11.93
C LEU A 203 -45.21 35.99 11.95
N GLY A 204 -45.67 35.06 12.80
CA GLY A 204 -47.11 34.80 13.02
C GLY A 204 -47.81 35.79 13.97
N THR A 205 -47.07 36.71 14.59
CA THR A 205 -47.62 37.69 15.56
C THR A 205 -47.59 39.13 15.04
N ILE A 206 -47.11 39.36 13.81
CA ILE A 206 -47.05 40.71 13.19
C ILE A 206 -48.09 40.87 12.05
N TYR A 207 -48.76 39.78 11.61
CA TYR A 207 -49.84 39.82 10.62
C TYR A 207 -51.11 39.07 11.08
N GLY A 208 -51.55 39.33 12.32
CA GLY A 208 -52.83 38.90 12.87
C GLY A 208 -53.58 40.07 13.50
#